data_AF-A0A452CNG5-F1
#
_entry.id   AF-A0A452CNG5-F1
#
_cell.length_a   1.000
_cell.length_b   1.000
_cell.length_c   1.000
_cell.angle_alpha   90.00
_cell.angle_beta   90.00
_cell.angle_gamma   90.00
#
_symmetry.space_group_name_H-M   'P 1'
#
loop_
_entity.id
_entity.type
_entity.pdbx_description
1 polymer ?
#
loop_
_entity_poly.entity_id
_entity_poly.type
_entity_poly.pdbx_seq_one_letter_code
_entity_poly.pdbx_strand_id
1 'polypeptide(L)'
;MSVYTSGIYPVDILEDDPAGHREAALAYCATLGEGAWPSPEVISLPTGEQVKLEASSVCFCTVHCDEPQHKILVLVNPQDTKTVVAVYVKESWWTTEDVLRTSDPAREGLMKVQSFGERIVLFILNIVIFGRLERNLDDDDMFFLPHSVKEEAKILWRDGAAVGFYTTKRKGSLCGDGTGVCYLLPVLDTVFVRRNHRRQGLGLAMLRDFCQTFREDEALGISWPISPAMYQVCRKFLAAHPEERGRLWEAEPPGAWGQRVNIWLKVQLQQARRPD
;
A
#
# COMPACT_ATOMS: atom_id res chain seq x y z
N MET A 1 7.00 -30.05 -3.41
CA MET A 1 6.48 -30.36 -2.07
C MET A 1 6.74 -29.11 -1.24
N SER A 2 5.75 -28.23 -1.08
CA SER A 2 5.97 -26.94 -0.40
C SER A 2 6.29 -27.22 1.07
N VAL A 3 7.52 -26.94 1.46
CA VAL A 3 7.93 -26.96 2.86
C VAL A 3 7.42 -25.67 3.48
N TYR A 4 6.11 -25.58 3.71
CA TYR A 4 5.57 -24.57 4.62
C TYR A 4 6.06 -24.92 6.01
N THR A 5 7.15 -24.29 6.44
CA THR A 5 7.48 -24.21 7.87
C THR A 5 6.36 -23.40 8.51
N SER A 6 5.53 -24.08 9.31
CA SER A 6 4.38 -23.45 9.95
C SER A 6 4.85 -22.26 10.79
N GLY A 7 4.38 -21.05 10.46
CA GLY A 7 4.69 -19.84 11.21
C GLY A 7 5.94 -19.09 10.77
N ILE A 8 6.34 -19.16 9.50
CA ILE A 8 7.39 -18.32 8.93
C ILE A 8 6.84 -17.63 7.68
N TYR A 9 6.89 -16.29 7.63
CA TYR A 9 6.39 -15.50 6.50
C TYR A 9 7.48 -14.63 5.88
N PRO A 10 7.31 -14.18 4.62
CA PRO A 10 8.34 -13.42 3.90
C PRO A 10 8.90 -12.22 4.67
N VAL A 11 8.02 -11.42 5.29
CA VAL A 11 8.40 -10.24 6.06
C VAL A 11 9.21 -10.57 7.33
N ASP A 12 9.13 -11.80 7.84
CA ASP A 12 9.86 -12.25 9.03
C ASP A 12 11.29 -12.67 8.73
N ILE A 13 11.57 -13.06 7.48
CA ILE A 13 12.82 -13.74 7.10
C ILE A 13 13.64 -12.98 6.07
N LEU A 14 13.06 -11.96 5.45
CA LEU A 14 13.75 -11.19 4.43
C LEU A 14 14.73 -10.23 5.08
N GLU A 15 16.00 -10.38 4.72
CA GLU A 15 17.04 -9.43 5.09
C GLU A 15 16.86 -8.13 4.30
N ASP A 16 17.34 -7.02 4.84
CA ASP A 16 17.25 -5.69 4.20
C ASP A 16 18.32 -5.53 3.11
N ASP A 17 18.27 -6.43 2.11
CA ASP A 17 19.16 -6.48 0.96
C ASP A 17 18.36 -6.57 -0.37
N PRO A 18 17.88 -5.42 -0.90
CA PRO A 18 17.18 -5.39 -2.18
C PRO A 18 18.03 -5.85 -3.37
N ALA A 19 19.36 -5.67 -3.28
CA ALA A 19 20.29 -6.00 -4.37
C ALA A 19 20.48 -7.51 -4.47
N GLY A 20 20.80 -8.18 -3.36
CA GLY A 20 20.90 -9.65 -3.33
C GLY A 20 19.58 -10.32 -3.68
N HIS A 21 18.45 -9.75 -3.24
CA HIS A 21 17.13 -10.25 -3.65
C HIS A 21 16.93 -10.19 -5.17
N ARG A 22 17.32 -9.08 -5.81
CA ARG A 22 17.24 -8.92 -7.26
C ARG A 22 18.16 -9.91 -7.98
N GLU A 23 19.39 -10.11 -7.49
CA GLU A 23 20.33 -11.07 -8.08
C GLU A 23 19.78 -12.49 -8.04
N ALA A 24 19.22 -12.91 -6.88
CA ALA A 24 18.57 -14.21 -6.75
C ALA A 24 17.38 -14.39 -7.69
N ALA A 25 16.55 -13.35 -7.86
CA ALA A 25 15.43 -13.37 -8.80
C ALA A 25 15.89 -13.46 -10.27
N LEU A 26 16.96 -12.76 -10.64
CA LEU A 26 17.54 -12.84 -11.98
C LEU A 26 18.16 -14.21 -12.26
N ALA A 27 18.88 -14.78 -11.29
CA ALA A 27 19.43 -16.13 -11.38
C ALA A 27 18.31 -17.16 -11.57
N TYR A 28 17.23 -17.06 -10.80
CA TYR A 28 16.06 -17.90 -10.97
C TYR A 28 15.43 -17.77 -12.37
N CYS A 29 15.22 -16.56 -12.87
CA CYS A 29 14.71 -16.34 -14.23
C CYS A 29 15.61 -16.93 -15.32
N ALA A 30 16.94 -16.88 -15.15
CA ALA A 30 17.86 -17.49 -16.11
C ALA A 30 17.65 -19.01 -16.18
N THR A 31 17.47 -19.68 -15.04
CA THR A 31 17.18 -21.14 -15.02
C THR A 31 15.87 -21.50 -15.72
N LEU A 32 14.85 -20.62 -15.66
CA LEU A 32 13.58 -20.82 -16.37
C LEU A 32 13.75 -20.78 -17.90
N GLY A 33 14.61 -19.88 -18.39
CA GLY A 33 14.86 -19.71 -19.83
C GLY A 33 15.65 -20.86 -20.47
N GLU A 34 16.48 -21.54 -19.68
CA GLU A 34 17.31 -22.67 -20.13
C GLU A 34 16.56 -24.01 -20.20
N GLY A 35 15.26 -24.02 -19.87
CA GLY A 35 14.43 -25.24 -19.88
C GLY A 35 14.73 -26.20 -18.72
N ALA A 36 15.59 -25.79 -17.77
CA ALA A 36 15.91 -26.53 -16.55
C ALA A 36 14.84 -26.31 -15.48
N TRP A 37 13.59 -26.67 -15.79
CA TRP A 37 12.51 -26.65 -14.80
C TRP A 37 12.81 -27.69 -13.72
N PRO A 38 12.99 -27.31 -12.43
CA PRO A 38 12.60 -28.23 -11.38
C PRO A 38 11.12 -28.57 -11.64
N SER A 39 10.77 -29.86 -11.59
CA SER A 39 9.43 -30.44 -11.83
C SER A 39 8.26 -29.46 -11.67
N PRO A 40 7.24 -29.46 -12.56
CA PRO A 40 6.26 -28.37 -12.69
C PRO A 40 5.71 -27.96 -11.32
N GLU A 41 6.23 -26.85 -10.81
CA GLU A 41 5.80 -26.30 -9.55
C GLU A 41 4.43 -25.67 -9.75
N VAL A 42 3.51 -26.02 -8.86
CA VAL A 42 2.14 -25.52 -8.88
C VAL A 42 1.93 -24.74 -7.59
N ILE A 43 1.50 -23.50 -7.73
CA ILE A 43 1.07 -22.68 -6.60
C ILE A 43 -0.41 -22.92 -6.40
N SER A 44 -0.76 -23.36 -5.19
CA SER A 44 -2.16 -23.48 -4.77
C SER A 44 -2.59 -22.17 -4.15
N LEU A 45 -3.57 -21.51 -4.77
CA LEU A 45 -4.16 -20.29 -4.25
C LEU A 45 -5.11 -20.61 -3.09
N PRO A 46 -5.40 -19.63 -2.21
CA PRO A 46 -6.40 -19.80 -1.13
C PRO A 46 -7.80 -20.20 -1.62
N THR A 47 -8.12 -19.92 -2.88
CA THR A 47 -9.37 -20.32 -3.55
C THR A 47 -9.41 -21.80 -3.93
N GLY A 48 -8.29 -22.52 -3.81
CA GLY A 48 -8.12 -23.90 -4.30
C GLY A 48 -7.72 -23.97 -5.76
N GLU A 49 -7.65 -22.85 -6.47
CA GLU A 49 -7.13 -22.79 -7.84
C GLU A 49 -5.63 -23.10 -7.85
N GLN A 50 -5.20 -23.84 -8.87
CA GLN A 50 -3.81 -24.22 -9.07
C GLN A 50 -3.24 -23.46 -10.26
N VAL A 51 -2.22 -22.64 -10.00
CA VAL A 51 -1.52 -21.89 -11.03
C VAL A 51 -0.19 -22.58 -11.30
N LYS A 52 0.00 -22.99 -12.56
CA LYS A 52 1.27 -23.56 -13.00
C LYS A 52 2.31 -22.46 -13.13
N LEU A 53 3.51 -22.76 -12.65
CA LEU A 53 4.64 -21.89 -12.91
C LEU A 53 5.10 -22.11 -14.35
N GLU A 54 4.92 -21.09 -15.19
CA GLU A 54 5.32 -21.10 -16.60
C GLU A 54 6.07 -19.81 -16.90
N ALA A 55 7.09 -19.87 -17.77
CA ALA A 55 7.94 -18.71 -18.08
C ALA A 55 7.13 -17.52 -18.65
N SER A 56 6.04 -17.80 -19.37
CA SER A 56 5.10 -16.80 -19.89
C SER A 56 4.30 -16.07 -18.80
N SER A 57 4.15 -16.68 -17.62
CA SER A 57 3.37 -16.15 -16.49
C SER A 57 4.25 -15.50 -15.43
N VAL A 58 5.57 -15.49 -15.62
CA VAL A 58 6.54 -14.93 -14.67
C VAL A 58 7.10 -13.63 -15.24
N CYS A 59 6.99 -12.53 -14.51
CA CYS A 59 7.50 -11.23 -14.95
C CYS A 59 8.03 -10.38 -13.80
N PHE A 60 8.86 -9.39 -14.12
CA PHE A 60 9.35 -8.43 -13.12
C PHE A 60 8.39 -7.26 -12.98
N CYS A 61 8.07 -6.89 -11.74
CA CYS A 61 7.29 -5.70 -11.40
C CYS A 61 8.13 -4.71 -10.59
N THR A 62 8.06 -3.42 -10.93
CA THR A 62 8.74 -2.34 -10.19
C THR A 62 8.00 -2.05 -8.88
N VAL A 63 8.74 -2.07 -7.78
CA VAL A 63 8.19 -1.81 -6.43
C VAL A 63 8.01 -0.30 -6.19
N HIS A 64 8.87 0.52 -6.80
CA HIS A 64 8.91 1.97 -6.64
C HIS A 64 8.71 2.67 -7.99
N CYS A 65 8.11 3.86 -7.95
CA CYS A 65 7.96 4.70 -9.15
C CYS A 65 9.28 5.36 -9.57
N ASP A 66 10.11 5.75 -8.60
CA ASP A 66 11.34 6.54 -8.79
C ASP A 66 12.61 5.69 -8.89
N GLU A 67 12.54 4.41 -8.51
CA GLU A 67 13.67 3.48 -8.55
C GLU A 67 13.34 2.23 -9.38
N PRO A 68 13.41 2.31 -10.73
CA PRO A 68 13.07 1.20 -11.61
C PRO A 68 14.02 0.01 -11.47
N GLN A 69 15.16 0.18 -10.78
CA GLN A 69 16.04 -0.93 -10.42
C GLN A 69 15.45 -1.86 -9.37
N HIS A 70 14.55 -1.38 -8.52
CA HIS A 70 13.93 -2.19 -7.47
C HIS A 70 12.73 -2.93 -8.04
N LYS A 71 13.01 -4.15 -8.51
CA LYS A 71 12.00 -5.05 -9.09
C LYS A 71 11.90 -6.31 -8.28
N ILE A 72 10.68 -6.82 -8.20
CA ILE A 72 10.38 -8.15 -7.65
C ILE A 72 9.86 -9.03 -8.76
N LEU A 73 10.12 -10.32 -8.63
CA LEU A 73 9.60 -11.31 -9.56
C LEU A 73 8.21 -11.74 -9.11
N VAL A 74 7.26 -11.66 -10.02
CA VAL A 74 5.85 -11.94 -9.76
C VAL A 74 5.35 -13.02 -10.70
N LEU A 75 4.40 -13.83 -10.20
CA LEU A 75 3.62 -14.76 -10.99
C LEU A 75 2.27 -14.12 -11.25
N VAL A 76 1.88 -14.01 -12.51
CA VAL A 76 0.56 -13.52 -12.92
C VAL A 76 -0.38 -14.67 -13.25
N ASN A 77 -1.68 -14.44 -13.11
CA ASN A 77 -2.69 -15.41 -13.54
C ASN A 77 -2.58 -15.59 -15.07
N PRO A 78 -2.37 -16.82 -15.58
CA PRO A 78 -2.26 -17.07 -17.02
C PRO A 78 -3.51 -16.64 -17.82
N GLN A 79 -4.68 -16.58 -17.18
CA GLN A 79 -5.95 -16.26 -17.85
C GLN A 79 -6.08 -14.78 -18.23
N ASP A 80 -5.62 -13.87 -17.35
CA ASP A 80 -5.74 -12.43 -17.56
C ASP A 80 -4.39 -11.72 -17.76
N THR A 81 -3.29 -12.41 -17.46
CA THR A 81 -1.88 -11.96 -17.56
C THR A 81 -1.56 -10.66 -16.81
N LYS A 82 -2.44 -10.26 -15.88
CA LYS A 82 -2.38 -8.97 -15.17
C LYS A 82 -2.49 -9.13 -13.67
N THR A 83 -3.24 -10.11 -13.19
CA THR A 83 -3.48 -10.34 -11.77
C THR A 83 -2.27 -11.05 -11.19
N VAL A 84 -1.52 -10.37 -10.32
CA VAL A 84 -0.44 -10.99 -9.56
C VAL A 84 -1.04 -11.94 -8.53
N VAL A 85 -0.61 -13.20 -8.56
CA VAL A 85 -1.10 -14.27 -7.67
C VAL A 85 -0.05 -14.74 -6.67
N ALA A 86 1.23 -14.57 -7.00
CA ALA A 86 2.34 -14.89 -6.11
C ALA A 86 3.56 -14.01 -6.40
N VAL A 87 4.49 -13.96 -5.44
CA VAL A 87 5.77 -13.28 -5.56
C VAL A 87 6.89 -14.21 -5.13
N TYR A 88 8.04 -14.07 -5.79
CA TYR A 88 9.24 -14.82 -5.45
C TYR A 88 10.01 -14.06 -4.38
N VAL A 89 10.14 -14.63 -3.19
CA VAL A 89 10.86 -14.05 -2.05
C VAL A 89 11.67 -15.13 -1.34
N LYS A 90 12.96 -14.83 -1.10
CA LYS A 90 13.92 -15.73 -0.44
C LYS A 90 13.88 -17.15 -1.02
N GLU A 91 14.16 -17.25 -2.32
CA GLU A 91 14.24 -18.53 -3.06
C GLU A 91 12.96 -19.38 -3.05
N SER A 92 11.81 -18.76 -2.81
CA SER A 92 10.52 -19.46 -2.73
C SER A 92 9.39 -18.60 -3.28
N TRP A 93 8.34 -19.26 -3.77
CA TRP A 93 7.13 -18.60 -4.22
C TRP A 93 6.10 -18.50 -3.09
N TRP A 94 5.60 -17.29 -2.88
CA TRP A 94 4.64 -16.98 -1.83
C TRP A 94 3.36 -16.41 -2.42
N THR A 95 2.22 -16.91 -1.98
CA THR A 95 0.93 -16.34 -2.39
C THR A 95 0.81 -14.90 -1.90
N THR A 96 0.01 -14.09 -2.58
CA THR A 96 -0.23 -12.70 -2.15
C THR A 96 -0.76 -12.61 -0.72
N GLU A 97 -1.57 -13.57 -0.28
CA GLU A 97 -2.07 -13.61 1.11
C GLU A 97 -0.97 -13.99 2.11
N ASP A 98 -0.07 -14.93 1.77
CA ASP A 98 1.02 -15.32 2.67
C ASP A 98 2.05 -14.19 2.86
N VAL A 99 2.28 -13.38 1.83
CA VAL A 99 3.15 -12.20 1.92
C VAL A 99 2.61 -11.19 2.94
N LEU A 100 1.29 -11.10 3.10
CA LEU A 100 0.64 -10.19 4.04
C LEU A 100 0.62 -10.73 5.47
N ARG A 101 1.14 -11.93 5.73
CA ARG A 101 1.14 -12.53 7.06
C ARG A 101 2.46 -12.28 7.78
N THR A 102 2.39 -12.36 9.10
CA THR A 102 3.54 -12.25 10.02
C THR A 102 3.34 -13.23 11.16
N SER A 103 4.45 -13.83 11.61
CA SER A 103 4.49 -14.68 12.80
C SER A 103 5.00 -13.92 14.01
N ASP A 104 5.62 -12.75 13.79
CA ASP A 104 6.10 -11.87 14.85
C ASP A 104 4.93 -11.20 15.60
N PRO A 105 4.71 -11.51 16.89
CA PRO A 105 3.65 -10.89 17.68
C PRO A 105 3.90 -9.41 17.98
N ALA A 106 5.13 -8.90 17.77
CA ALA A 106 5.42 -7.48 17.89
C ALA A 106 4.83 -6.66 16.73
N ARG A 107 4.49 -7.31 15.62
CA ARG A 107 3.80 -6.68 14.49
C ARG A 107 2.30 -6.59 14.71
N GLU A 108 1.89 -5.61 15.50
CA GLU A 108 0.49 -5.32 15.80
C GLU A 108 0.24 -3.79 15.80
N GLY A 109 -0.88 -3.36 15.23
CA GLY A 109 -1.23 -1.95 15.09
C GLY A 109 -0.51 -1.23 13.95
N LEU A 110 -0.46 0.10 14.01
CA LEU A 110 0.18 0.93 12.99
C LEU A 110 1.68 0.99 13.19
N MET A 111 2.44 0.46 12.23
CA MET A 111 3.90 0.42 12.28
C MET A 111 4.51 1.09 11.07
N LYS A 112 5.60 1.83 11.29
CA LYS A 112 6.36 2.47 10.21
C LYS A 112 7.03 1.41 9.35
N VAL A 113 6.97 1.59 8.03
CA VAL A 113 7.72 0.78 7.08
C VAL A 113 9.20 1.15 7.15
N GLN A 114 10.04 0.18 7.51
CA GLN A 114 11.48 0.37 7.73
C GLN A 114 12.35 -0.61 6.95
N SER A 115 11.80 -1.75 6.54
CA SER A 115 12.52 -2.81 5.83
C SER A 115 12.04 -3.01 4.40
N PHE A 116 12.88 -3.61 3.56
CA PHE A 116 12.50 -4.05 2.22
C PHE A 116 11.34 -5.05 2.23
N GLY A 117 11.28 -5.96 3.21
CA GLY A 117 10.15 -6.89 3.38
C GLY A 117 8.82 -6.16 3.57
N GLU A 118 8.80 -5.13 4.42
CA GLU A 118 7.61 -4.29 4.61
C GLU A 118 7.29 -3.45 3.37
N ARG A 119 8.29 -3.05 2.57
CA ARG A 119 8.05 -2.40 1.26
C ARG A 119 7.36 -3.35 0.28
N ILE A 120 7.70 -4.64 0.28
CA ILE A 120 6.97 -5.66 -0.50
C ILE A 120 5.54 -5.78 0.00
N VAL A 121 5.31 -5.86 1.32
CA VAL A 121 3.95 -5.91 1.91
C VAL A 121 3.13 -4.69 1.48
N LEU A 122 3.70 -3.49 1.57
CA LEU A 122 3.07 -2.25 1.13
C LEU A 122 2.71 -2.29 -0.36
N PHE A 123 3.64 -2.77 -1.21
CA PHE A 123 3.40 -2.94 -2.64
C PHE A 123 2.26 -3.91 -2.92
N ILE A 124 2.20 -5.06 -2.23
CA ILE A 124 1.11 -6.04 -2.38
C ILE A 124 -0.22 -5.42 -1.98
N LEU A 125 -0.30 -4.75 -0.83
CA LEU A 125 -1.54 -4.09 -0.40
C LEU A 125 -2.00 -3.03 -1.41
N ASN A 126 -1.06 -2.25 -1.94
CA ASN A 126 -1.35 -1.12 -2.82
C ASN A 126 -1.70 -1.55 -4.25
N ILE A 127 -0.76 -2.20 -4.93
CA ILE A 127 -0.86 -2.47 -6.37
C ILE A 127 -1.71 -3.71 -6.66
N VAL A 128 -1.59 -4.73 -5.82
CA VAL A 128 -2.24 -6.02 -6.06
C VAL A 128 -3.61 -6.06 -5.38
N ILE A 129 -3.67 -5.97 -4.05
CA ILE A 129 -4.92 -6.10 -3.30
C ILE A 129 -5.85 -4.93 -3.61
N PHE A 130 -5.43 -3.68 -3.36
CA PHE A 130 -6.25 -2.53 -3.71
C PHE A 130 -6.41 -2.44 -5.22
N GLY A 131 -5.33 -2.24 -5.98
CA GLY A 131 -5.39 -1.92 -7.41
C GLY A 131 -6.13 -2.92 -8.30
N ARG A 132 -6.14 -4.22 -7.94
CA ARG A 132 -6.76 -5.29 -8.76
C ARG A 132 -7.89 -6.04 -8.09
N LEU A 133 -7.76 -6.41 -6.82
CA LEU A 133 -8.73 -7.34 -6.18
C LEU A 133 -9.88 -6.63 -5.47
N GLU A 134 -9.61 -5.50 -4.83
CA GLU A 134 -10.56 -4.84 -3.92
C GLU A 134 -11.04 -3.46 -4.37
N ARG A 135 -10.42 -2.86 -5.39
CA ARG A 135 -10.87 -1.60 -5.98
C ARG A 135 -12.22 -1.78 -6.69
N ASN A 136 -13.06 -0.75 -6.60
CA ASN A 136 -14.29 -0.71 -7.38
C ASN A 136 -13.96 -0.25 -8.79
N LEU A 137 -14.34 -1.00 -9.82
CA LEU A 137 -14.00 -0.66 -11.21
C LEU A 137 -14.75 0.58 -11.71
N ASP A 138 -15.87 0.94 -11.07
CA ASP A 138 -16.65 2.13 -11.40
C ASP A 138 -16.06 3.45 -10.83
N ASP A 139 -15.02 3.37 -9.96
CA ASP A 139 -14.25 4.52 -9.48
C ASP A 139 -13.03 4.74 -10.41
N ASP A 140 -13.30 5.20 -11.64
CA ASP A 140 -12.28 5.37 -12.70
C ASP A 140 -11.14 6.35 -12.33
N ASP A 141 -11.33 7.21 -11.32
CA ASP A 141 -10.37 8.26 -10.96
C ASP A 141 -9.43 7.93 -9.78
N MET A 142 -9.51 6.73 -9.18
CA MET A 142 -8.71 6.39 -7.99
C MET A 142 -7.79 5.18 -8.20
N PHE A 143 -6.65 5.43 -8.84
CA PHE A 143 -5.52 4.49 -8.89
C PHE A 143 -4.38 4.99 -8.03
N PHE A 144 -3.86 4.10 -7.19
CA PHE A 144 -2.62 4.36 -6.49
C PHE A 144 -1.46 3.82 -7.33
N LEU A 145 -0.53 4.70 -7.64
CA LEU A 145 0.73 4.32 -8.29
C LEU A 145 1.67 3.68 -7.25
N PRO A 146 2.71 2.96 -7.70
CA PRO A 146 3.79 2.54 -6.81
C PRO A 146 4.36 3.77 -6.08
N HIS A 147 4.61 3.63 -4.78
CA HIS A 147 5.10 4.74 -3.96
C HIS A 147 6.60 4.96 -4.19
N SER A 148 7.04 6.20 -4.04
CA SER A 148 8.47 6.52 -4.05
C SER A 148 9.18 5.79 -2.92
N VAL A 149 10.44 5.42 -3.12
CA VAL A 149 11.28 4.84 -2.05
C VAL A 149 11.42 5.80 -0.85
N LYS A 150 11.34 7.11 -1.08
CA LYS A 150 11.47 8.17 -0.07
C LYS A 150 10.16 8.46 0.66
N GLU A 151 9.06 7.95 0.14
CA GLU A 151 7.74 8.14 0.73
C GLU A 151 7.61 7.36 2.02
N GLU A 152 7.19 8.05 3.07
CA GLU A 152 6.93 7.43 4.36
C GLU A 152 5.59 6.71 4.33
N ALA A 153 5.55 5.53 4.95
CA ALA A 153 4.36 4.71 5.03
C ALA A 153 4.24 4.07 6.40
N LYS A 154 3.01 3.77 6.80
CA LYS A 154 2.72 2.85 7.89
C LYS A 154 1.82 1.72 7.43
N ILE A 155 2.12 0.50 7.85
CA ILE A 155 1.26 -0.68 7.67
C ILE A 155 0.46 -0.87 8.95
N LEU A 156 -0.82 -1.17 8.80
CA LEU A 156 -1.68 -1.60 9.88
C LEU A 156 -1.67 -3.13 9.96
N TRP A 157 -1.03 -3.65 10.99
CA TRP A 157 -1.02 -5.06 11.34
C TRP A 157 -2.14 -5.37 12.33
N ARG A 158 -2.78 -6.53 12.13
CA ARG A 158 -3.82 -7.02 13.03
C ARG A 158 -3.96 -8.53 12.91
N ASP A 159 -3.96 -9.23 14.04
CA ASP A 159 -4.19 -10.68 14.11
C ASP A 159 -3.24 -11.47 13.18
N GLY A 160 -1.95 -11.07 13.15
CA GLY A 160 -0.91 -11.72 12.34
C GLY A 160 -1.01 -11.42 10.83
N ALA A 161 -1.72 -10.37 10.42
CA ALA A 161 -1.83 -9.97 9.02
C ALA A 161 -1.76 -8.45 8.82
N ALA A 162 -1.21 -8.02 7.69
CA ALA A 162 -1.30 -6.65 7.21
C ALA A 162 -2.68 -6.42 6.59
N VAL A 163 -3.47 -5.53 7.21
CA VAL A 163 -4.89 -5.31 6.87
C VAL A 163 -5.17 -3.92 6.29
N GLY A 164 -4.14 -3.09 6.17
CA GLY A 164 -4.24 -1.76 5.58
C GLY A 164 -2.93 -1.03 5.65
N PHE A 165 -2.89 0.16 5.07
CA PHE A 165 -1.75 1.05 5.13
C PHE A 165 -2.18 2.50 4.96
N TYR A 166 -1.28 3.42 5.27
CA TYR A 166 -1.33 4.76 4.72
C TYR A 166 0.07 5.25 4.34
N THR A 167 0.15 6.21 3.42
CA THR A 167 1.39 6.90 3.06
C THR A 167 1.30 8.40 3.32
N THR A 168 2.46 9.03 3.49
CA THR A 168 2.55 10.47 3.74
C THR A 168 3.62 11.13 2.90
N LYS A 169 3.27 12.30 2.35
CA LYS A 169 4.24 13.25 1.80
C LYS A 169 4.69 14.18 2.92
N ARG A 170 6.00 14.27 3.14
CA ARG A 170 6.57 15.14 4.17
C ARG A 170 6.59 16.58 3.68
N LYS A 171 6.34 17.51 4.60
CA LYS A 171 6.64 18.92 4.35
C LYS A 171 8.10 19.08 3.94
N GLY A 172 8.35 19.78 2.84
CA GLY A 172 9.67 19.95 2.25
C GLY A 172 10.10 18.86 1.27
N SER A 173 9.37 17.73 1.14
CA SER A 173 9.68 16.73 0.10
C SER A 173 9.20 17.23 -1.27
N LEU A 174 9.87 16.79 -2.35
CA LEU A 174 9.53 17.17 -3.72
C LEU A 174 8.14 16.70 -4.14
N CYS A 175 7.43 17.55 -4.89
CA CYS A 175 6.15 17.27 -5.51
C CYS A 175 6.37 16.61 -6.87
N GLY A 176 6.25 15.28 -6.91
CA GLY A 176 6.45 14.50 -8.12
C GLY A 176 7.83 14.69 -8.76
N ASP A 177 7.98 14.16 -9.96
CA ASP A 177 9.27 14.06 -10.63
C ASP A 177 9.43 15.26 -11.57
N GLY A 178 10.13 16.31 -11.12
CA GLY A 178 10.63 17.37 -12.02
C GLY A 178 9.99 18.75 -11.92
N THR A 179 9.09 19.01 -10.98
CA THR A 179 8.53 20.37 -10.78
C THR A 179 9.51 21.32 -10.05
N GLY A 180 10.45 20.76 -9.27
CA GLY A 180 11.31 21.53 -8.37
C GLY A 180 10.54 22.15 -7.18
N VAL A 181 9.26 21.82 -7.02
CA VAL A 181 8.39 22.36 -5.96
C VAL A 181 8.32 21.36 -4.80
N CYS A 182 8.29 21.85 -3.56
CA CYS A 182 8.16 21.03 -2.37
C CYS A 182 6.78 21.16 -1.71
N TYR A 183 6.30 20.09 -1.07
CA TYR A 183 5.09 20.12 -0.25
C TYR A 183 5.23 21.14 0.87
N LEU A 184 4.23 22.01 1.05
CA LEU A 184 4.25 23.10 2.03
C LEU A 184 3.66 22.70 3.39
N LEU A 185 3.08 21.51 3.47
CA LEU A 185 2.49 20.89 4.66
C LEU A 185 2.63 19.36 4.58
N PRO A 186 2.57 18.64 5.71
CA PRO A 186 2.44 17.19 5.68
C PRO A 186 1.12 16.77 5.04
N VAL A 187 1.14 15.75 4.17
CA VAL A 187 -0.05 15.28 3.47
C VAL A 187 -0.23 13.78 3.69
N LEU A 188 -1.41 13.37 4.14
CA LEU A 188 -1.88 11.98 4.12
C LEU A 188 -2.30 11.64 2.68
N ASP A 189 -1.47 10.85 1.99
CA ASP A 189 -1.54 10.72 0.55
C ASP A 189 -2.45 9.58 0.10
N THR A 190 -2.05 8.35 0.44
CA THR A 190 -2.86 7.17 0.16
C THR A 190 -3.28 6.51 1.46
N VAL A 191 -4.52 6.03 1.52
CA VAL A 191 -5.07 5.33 2.69
C VAL A 191 -5.89 4.16 2.19
N PHE A 192 -5.60 2.97 2.72
CA PHE A 192 -6.32 1.76 2.35
C PHE A 192 -6.56 0.86 3.56
N VAL A 193 -7.76 0.29 3.64
CA VAL A 193 -8.13 -0.76 4.58
C VAL A 193 -8.80 -1.88 3.79
N ARG A 194 -8.33 -3.11 3.97
CA ARG A 194 -8.90 -4.31 3.35
C ARG A 194 -10.39 -4.43 3.64
N ARG A 195 -11.18 -4.86 2.65
CA ARG A 195 -12.64 -4.82 2.61
C ARG A 195 -13.27 -5.54 3.80
N ASN A 196 -12.76 -6.71 4.14
CA ASN A 196 -13.17 -7.53 5.29
C ASN A 196 -12.83 -6.90 6.66
N HIS A 197 -11.94 -5.90 6.71
CA HIS A 197 -11.57 -5.16 7.93
C HIS A 197 -12.20 -3.76 8.01
N ARG A 198 -12.97 -3.33 6.98
CA ARG A 198 -13.64 -2.02 6.98
C ARG A 198 -14.77 -1.95 8.01
N ARG A 199 -15.15 -0.71 8.36
CA ARG A 199 -16.20 -0.38 9.36
C ARG A 199 -15.87 -0.77 10.81
N GLN A 200 -14.61 -1.08 11.10
CA GLN A 200 -14.12 -1.41 12.45
C GLN A 200 -13.32 -0.25 13.10
N GLY A 201 -13.47 0.98 12.59
CA GLY A 201 -12.76 2.16 13.10
C GLY A 201 -11.31 2.33 12.63
N LEU A 202 -10.78 1.43 11.79
CA LEU A 202 -9.37 1.45 11.37
C LEU A 202 -8.97 2.72 10.59
N GLY A 203 -9.82 3.21 9.68
CA GLY A 203 -9.55 4.47 8.98
C GLY A 203 -9.53 5.69 9.92
N LEU A 204 -10.33 5.68 10.99
CA LEU A 204 -10.29 6.73 12.03
C LEU A 204 -8.99 6.64 12.83
N ALA A 205 -8.53 5.42 13.13
CA ALA A 205 -7.25 5.21 13.82
C ALA A 205 -6.08 5.72 12.98
N MET A 206 -6.06 5.44 11.67
CA MET A 206 -5.05 5.97 10.74
C MET A 206 -5.05 7.50 10.66
N LEU A 207 -6.23 8.13 10.52
CA LEU A 207 -6.32 9.60 10.48
C LEU A 207 -5.87 10.24 11.80
N ARG A 208 -6.24 9.64 12.94
CA ARG A 208 -5.81 10.10 14.26
C ARG A 208 -4.29 10.01 14.41
N ASP A 209 -3.70 8.87 14.05
CA ASP A 209 -2.27 8.64 14.14
C ASP A 209 -1.48 9.60 13.23
N PHE A 210 -2.00 9.92 12.03
CA PHE A 210 -1.45 10.97 11.18
C PHE A 210 -1.47 12.36 11.86
N CYS A 211 -2.62 12.80 12.38
CA CYS A 211 -2.74 14.08 13.09
C CYS A 211 -1.79 14.18 14.30
N GLN A 212 -1.64 13.08 15.05
CA GLN A 212 -0.72 13.00 16.19
C GLN A 212 0.75 13.02 15.77
N THR A 213 1.08 12.35 14.66
CA THR A 213 2.45 12.34 14.11
C THR A 213 2.90 13.75 13.75
N PHE A 214 2.00 14.58 13.23
CA PHE A 214 2.28 15.97 12.81
C PHE A 214 1.59 17.00 13.71
N ARG A 215 1.57 16.76 15.03
CA ARG A 215 0.85 17.62 15.99
C ARG A 215 1.32 19.07 16.04
N GLU A 216 2.57 19.33 15.66
CA GLU A 216 3.19 20.67 15.70
C GLU A 216 2.87 21.49 14.43
N ASP A 217 2.39 20.86 13.36
CA ASP A 217 2.05 21.55 12.12
C ASP A 217 0.65 22.20 12.21
N GLU A 218 0.57 23.50 11.91
CA GLU A 218 -0.69 24.26 11.95
C GLU A 218 -1.71 23.79 10.89
N ALA A 219 -1.23 23.20 9.80
CA ALA A 219 -2.05 22.69 8.71
C ALA A 219 -1.56 21.32 8.24
N LEU A 220 -2.50 20.42 8.01
CA LEU A 220 -2.32 19.06 7.55
C LEU A 220 -3.19 18.83 6.30
N GLY A 221 -2.60 18.19 5.30
CA GLY A 221 -3.27 17.84 4.05
C GLY A 221 -3.79 16.40 4.04
N ILE A 222 -4.87 16.19 3.31
CA ILE A 222 -5.25 14.89 2.74
C ILE A 222 -5.27 15.08 1.23
N SER A 223 -4.60 14.20 0.49
CA SER A 223 -4.47 14.36 -0.97
C SER A 223 -5.83 14.40 -1.65
N TRP A 224 -5.96 15.33 -2.59
CA TRP A 224 -7.08 15.38 -3.52
C TRP A 224 -6.91 14.33 -4.63
N PRO A 225 -7.99 13.66 -5.08
CA PRO A 225 -9.36 13.74 -4.56
C PRO A 225 -9.55 12.86 -3.32
N ILE A 226 -10.30 13.35 -2.32
CA ILE A 226 -10.69 12.53 -1.17
C ILE A 226 -11.86 11.61 -1.58
N SER A 227 -11.68 10.31 -1.39
CA SER A 227 -12.73 9.32 -1.67
C SER A 227 -13.99 9.55 -0.80
N PRO A 228 -15.19 9.17 -1.28
CA PRO A 228 -16.42 9.28 -0.49
C PRO A 228 -16.31 8.59 0.87
N ALA A 229 -15.64 7.43 0.93
CA ALA A 229 -15.41 6.69 2.16
C ALA A 229 -14.50 7.46 3.13
N MET A 230 -13.41 8.05 2.63
CA MET A 230 -12.50 8.85 3.46
C MET A 230 -13.17 10.14 3.95
N TYR A 231 -14.04 10.77 3.15
CA TYR A 231 -14.87 11.88 3.62
C TYR A 231 -15.73 11.51 4.83
N GLN A 232 -16.29 10.29 4.86
CA GLN A 232 -17.04 9.81 6.03
C GLN A 232 -16.15 9.66 7.27
N VAL A 233 -14.91 9.23 7.08
CA VAL A 233 -13.90 9.16 8.16
C VAL A 233 -13.58 10.56 8.67
N CYS A 234 -13.23 11.50 7.79
CA CYS A 234 -12.93 12.88 8.14
C CYS A 234 -14.11 13.54 8.88
N ARG A 235 -15.33 13.38 8.39
CA ARG A 235 -16.54 13.91 9.04
C ARG A 235 -16.68 13.41 10.48
N LYS A 236 -16.56 12.10 10.69
CA LYS A 236 -16.68 11.50 12.03
C LYS A 236 -15.55 11.97 12.95
N PHE A 237 -14.33 12.02 12.43
CA PHE A 237 -13.16 12.48 13.17
C PHE A 237 -13.32 13.94 13.62
N LEU A 238 -13.63 14.84 12.68
CA LEU A 238 -13.77 16.28 12.94
C LEU A 238 -15.00 16.64 13.80
N ALA A 239 -16.03 15.79 13.81
CA ALA A 239 -17.14 15.92 14.74
C ALA A 239 -16.68 15.66 16.18
N ALA A 240 -15.86 14.62 16.40
CA ALA A 240 -15.34 14.22 17.70
C ALA A 240 -14.14 15.05 18.18
N HIS A 241 -13.41 15.69 17.27
CA HIS A 241 -12.17 16.43 17.52
C HIS A 241 -12.27 17.88 17.02
N PRO A 242 -12.97 18.79 17.74
CA PRO A 242 -13.12 20.19 17.35
C PRO A 242 -11.81 20.94 17.13
N GLU A 243 -10.77 20.56 17.87
CA GLU A 243 -9.40 21.09 17.77
C GLU A 243 -8.76 20.86 16.40
N GLU A 244 -9.16 19.81 15.67
CA GLU A 244 -8.62 19.48 14.35
C GLU A 244 -9.36 20.16 13.19
N ARG A 245 -10.51 20.81 13.45
CA ARG A 245 -11.36 21.42 12.40
C ARG A 245 -10.66 22.50 11.59
N GLY A 246 -9.76 23.25 12.21
CA GLY A 246 -8.93 24.26 11.54
C GLY A 246 -7.68 23.69 10.86
N ARG A 247 -7.28 22.46 11.20
CA ARG A 247 -6.00 21.87 10.81
C ARG A 247 -6.08 20.97 9.59
N LEU A 248 -7.22 20.34 9.31
CA LEU A 248 -7.36 19.37 8.21
C LEU A 248 -7.91 19.98 6.90
N TRP A 249 -7.14 19.82 5.83
CA TRP A 249 -7.42 20.38 4.50
C TRP A 249 -7.35 19.30 3.43
N GLU A 250 -8.27 19.33 2.46
CA GLU A 250 -8.10 18.61 1.20
C GLU A 250 -7.13 19.42 0.35
N ALA A 251 -6.03 18.82 -0.09
CA ALA A 251 -4.91 19.55 -0.68
C ALA A 251 -4.48 18.94 -2.01
N GLU A 252 -4.30 19.82 -3.01
CA GLU A 252 -3.55 19.54 -4.23
C GLU A 252 -2.07 19.91 -4.00
N PRO A 253 -1.10 19.20 -4.59
CA PRO A 253 0.31 19.58 -4.48
C PRO A 253 0.59 20.99 -5.04
N PRO A 254 1.46 21.81 -4.42
CA PRO A 254 2.19 21.58 -3.15
C PRO A 254 1.42 21.89 -1.86
N GLY A 255 0.14 22.26 -1.94
CA GLY A 255 -0.71 22.54 -0.79
C GLY A 255 -0.58 23.96 -0.24
N ALA A 256 -0.30 24.93 -1.11
CA ALA A 256 -0.38 26.35 -0.77
C ALA A 256 -1.81 26.76 -0.37
N TRP A 257 -1.97 27.97 0.18
CA TRP A 257 -3.28 28.49 0.60
C TRP A 257 -4.37 28.45 -0.48
N GLY A 258 -4.02 28.69 -1.74
CA GLY A 258 -4.96 28.60 -2.88
C GLY A 258 -5.19 27.18 -3.42
N GLN A 259 -4.49 26.18 -2.88
CA GLN A 259 -4.50 24.79 -3.35
C GLN A 259 -5.02 23.83 -2.28
N ARG A 260 -5.71 24.37 -1.27
CA ARG A 260 -6.26 23.57 -0.20
C ARG A 260 -7.62 24.10 0.25
N VAL A 261 -8.53 23.19 0.57
CA VAL A 261 -9.88 23.51 1.02
C VAL A 261 -10.11 22.87 2.38
N ASN A 262 -10.62 23.64 3.33
CA ASN A 262 -10.86 23.13 4.68
C ASN A 262 -11.94 22.03 4.64
N ILE A 263 -11.60 20.84 5.16
CA ILE A 263 -12.47 19.66 5.06
C ILE A 263 -13.73 19.86 5.90
N TRP A 264 -13.61 20.45 7.10
CA TRP A 264 -14.75 20.68 7.98
C TRP A 264 -15.78 21.60 7.32
N LEU A 265 -15.34 22.72 6.75
CA LEU A 265 -16.23 23.65 6.05
C LEU A 265 -16.92 22.98 4.85
N LYS A 266 -16.19 22.17 4.07
CA LYS A 266 -16.76 21.42 2.94
C LYS A 266 -17.85 20.44 3.39
N VAL A 267 -17.62 19.73 4.50
CA VAL A 267 -18.62 18.83 5.12
C VAL A 267 -19.87 19.59 5.55
N GLN A 268 -19.72 20.74 6.22
CA GLN A 268 -20.87 21.55 6.67
C GLN A 268 -21.71 22.07 5.49
N LEU A 269 -21.05 22.56 4.44
CA LEU A 269 -21.74 23.04 3.23
C LEU A 269 -22.51 21.93 2.50
N GLN A 270 -21.98 20.70 2.49
CA GLN A 270 -22.68 19.56 1.90
C GLN A 270 -23.91 19.14 2.72
N GLN A 271 -23.87 19.28 4.04
CA GLN A 271 -25.02 18.99 4.91
C GLN A 271 -26.14 20.02 4.73
N ALA A 272 -25.80 21.31 4.65
CA ALA A 272 -26.77 22.39 4.43
C ALA A 272 -27.52 22.30 3.08
N ARG A 273 -26.99 21.54 2.11
CA ARG A 273 -27.57 21.36 0.78
C ARG A 273 -28.49 20.13 0.66
N ARG A 274 -28.59 19.29 1.68
CA ARG A 274 -29.56 18.17 1.69
C ARG A 274 -30.85 18.67 2.35
N PRO A 275 -31.97 18.82 1.62
CA PRO A 275 -33.26 19.09 2.25
C PRO A 275 -33.65 17.89 3.13
N ASP A 276 -34.36 18.19 4.23
CA ASP A 276 -34.88 17.21 5.21
C ASP A 276 -35.74 16.11 4.57
#